data_AF-A0A7V9CGV8-F1
#
_entry.id   AF-A0A7V9CGV8-F1
#
_cell.length_a   1.000
_cell.length_b   1.000
_cell.length_c   1.000
_cell.angle_alpha   90.00
_cell.angle_beta   90.00
_cell.angle_gamma   90.00
#
_symmetry.space_group_name_H-M   'P 1'
#
loop_
_entity.id
_entity.type
_entity.pdbx_description
1 polymer ?
#
loop_
_entity_poly.entity_id
_entity_poly.type
_entity_poly.pdbx_seq_one_letter_code
_entity_poly.pdbx_strand_id
1 'polypeptide(L)' 'TGALIVLLTLIGRALFYVLVIPTTMPGAFFWRNKGFEQHARETGLARMPQVGVLPDAH' A
#
# COMPACT_ATOMS: atom_id res chain seq x y z
N THR A 1 24.61 -24.28 -5.08
CA THR A 1 23.68 -24.16 -3.95
C THR A 1 23.52 -22.72 -3.45
N GLY A 2 24.58 -21.97 -3.13
CA GLY A 2 24.47 -20.59 -2.63
C GLY A 2 23.79 -19.58 -3.57
N ALA A 3 24.12 -19.59 -4.87
CA ALA A 3 23.51 -18.68 -5.85
C ALA A 3 21.98 -18.84 -5.98
N LEU A 4 21.47 -20.07 -5.86
CA LEU A 4 20.04 -20.34 -5.90
C LEU A 4 19.32 -19.75 -4.67
N ILE A 5 19.95 -19.81 -3.50
CA ILE A 5 19.41 -19.20 -2.27
C ILE A 5 19.33 -17.66 -2.42
N VAL A 6 20.37 -17.04 -2.97
CA VAL A 6 20.36 -15.60 -3.24
C VAL A 6 19.25 -15.24 -4.24
N LEU A 7 19.08 -16.00 -5.31
CA LEU A 7 18.02 -15.76 -6.28
C LEU A 7 16.61 -15.87 -5.64
N LEU A 8 16.36 -16.93 -4.87
CA LEU A 8 15.07 -17.15 -4.21
C LEU A 8 14.76 -16.05 -3.18
N THR A 9 15.77 -15.58 -2.43
CA THR A 9 15.57 -14.49 -1.46
C THR A 9 15.26 -13.15 -2.15
N LEU A 10 15.90 -12.86 -3.29
CA LEU A 10 15.59 -11.67 -4.09
C LEU A 10 14.17 -11.71 -4.65
N ILE A 11 13.76 -12.85 -5.22
CA ILE A 11 12.39 -13.02 -5.75
C ILE A 11 11.36 -12.90 -4.61
N GLY A 12 11.60 -13.55 -3.46
CA GLY A 12 10.72 -13.47 -2.31
C GLY A 12 10.54 -12.04 -1.80
N ARG A 13 11.63 -11.27 -1.71
CA ARG A 13 11.56 -9.84 -1.35
C ARG A 13 10.78 -9.04 -2.40
N ALA A 14 11.06 -9.25 -3.68
CA ALA A 14 10.36 -8.55 -4.76
C ALA A 14 8.84 -8.79 -4.71
N LEU A 15 8.42 -10.05 -4.57
CA LEU A 15 7.00 -10.41 -4.46
C LEU A 15 6.35 -9.84 -3.19
N PHE A 16 7.08 -9.79 -2.07
CA PHE A 16 6.58 -9.16 -0.85
C PHE A 16 6.24 -7.67 -1.07
N TYR A 17 7.15 -6.91 -1.69
CA TYR A 17 6.92 -5.48 -1.96
C TYR A 17 5.87 -5.24 -3.05
N VAL A 18 5.86 -6.04 -4.12
CA VAL A 18 4.98 -5.82 -5.29
C VAL A 18 3.57 -6.35 -5.07
N LEU A 19 3.41 -7.45 -4.33
CA LEU A 19 2.13 -8.14 -4.17
C LEU A 19 1.59 -8.03 -2.75
N VAL A 20 2.38 -8.40 -1.74
CA VAL A 20 1.87 -8.55 -0.37
C VAL A 20 1.58 -7.19 0.26
N ILE A 21 2.51 -6.24 0.23
CA ILE A 21 2.31 -4.91 0.82
C ILE A 21 1.09 -4.18 0.24
N PRO A 22 0.91 -4.06 -1.10
CA PRO A 22 -0.25 -3.33 -1.62
C PRO A 22 -1.58 -4.05 -1.39
N THR A 23 -1.60 -5.39 -1.27
CA THR A 23 -2.84 -6.15 -1.01
C THR A 23 -3.21 -6.21 0.47
N THR A 24 -2.22 -6.15 1.38
CA THR A 24 -2.45 -6.18 2.83
C THR A 24 -2.52 -4.79 3.46
N MET A 25 -1.96 -3.77 2.82
CA MET A 25 -1.94 -2.38 3.27
C MET A 25 -2.12 -1.40 2.10
N PRO A 26 -3.28 -1.42 1.40
CA PRO A 26 -3.54 -0.50 0.28
C PRO A 26 -3.51 0.97 0.70
N GLY A 27 -3.80 1.28 1.97
CA GLY A 27 -3.70 2.62 2.54
C GLY A 27 -2.31 3.26 2.46
N ALA A 28 -1.25 2.48 2.62
CA ALA A 28 0.12 2.97 2.50
C ALA A 28 0.48 3.36 1.06
N PHE A 29 -0.22 2.80 0.07
CA PHE A 29 0.01 3.04 -1.35
C PHE A 29 -0.32 4.49 -1.75
N PHE A 30 -1.32 5.09 -1.09
CA PHE A 30 -1.79 6.43 -1.43
C PHE A 30 -1.34 7.53 -0.45
N TRP A 31 -0.55 7.17 0.57
CA TRP A 31 -0.06 8.09 1.62
C TRP A 31 0.58 9.38 1.09
N ARG A 32 1.20 9.35 -0.10
CA ARG A 32 1.87 10.52 -0.72
C ARG A 32 1.12 11.13 -1.90
N ASN A 33 -0.08 10.64 -2.24
CA ASN A 33 -0.86 11.16 -3.36
C ASN A 33 -1.96 12.11 -2.85
N LYS A 34 -1.64 13.40 -2.79
CA LYS A 34 -2.57 14.43 -2.30
C LYS A 34 -3.86 14.55 -3.14
N GLY A 35 -3.80 14.29 -4.44
CA GLY A 35 -4.98 14.25 -5.30
C GLY A 35 -5.92 13.10 -4.95
N PHE A 36 -5.37 11.91 -4.69
CA PHE A 36 -6.16 10.76 -4.22
C PHE A 36 -6.74 11.01 -2.83
N GLU A 37 -5.95 11.55 -1.91
CA GLU A 37 -6.40 11.85 -0.54
C GLU A 37 -7.62 12.78 -0.55
N GLN A 38 -7.57 13.86 -1.35
CA GLN A 38 -8.68 14.79 -1.49
C GLN A 38 -9.90 14.15 -2.17
N HIS A 39 -9.72 13.42 -3.26
CA HIS A 39 -10.81 12.71 -3.93
C HIS A 39 -11.47 11.68 -3.00
N ALA A 40 -10.69 10.97 -2.20
CA ALA A 40 -11.20 10.00 -1.23
C ALA A 40 -12.04 10.68 -0.13
N ARG A 41 -11.68 11.90 0.28
CA ARG A 41 -12.47 12.70 1.23
C ARG A 41 -13.78 13.18 0.60
N GLU A 42 -13.73 13.73 -0.61
CA GLU A 42 -14.90 14.26 -1.34
C GLU A 42 -15.93 13.17 -1.67
N THR A 43 -15.47 11.97 -2.01
CA THR A 43 -16.34 10.82 -2.37
C THR A 43 -16.80 9.99 -1.17
N GLY A 44 -16.28 10.25 0.04
CA GLY A 44 -16.59 9.49 1.25
C GLY A 44 -15.80 8.19 1.41
N LEU A 45 -14.89 7.85 0.49
CA LEU A 45 -13.95 6.73 0.62
C LEU A 45 -13.06 6.84 1.86
N ALA A 46 -12.75 8.05 2.33
CA ALA A 46 -11.99 8.28 3.56
C ALA A 46 -12.68 7.75 4.84
N ARG A 47 -13.99 7.44 4.79
CA ARG A 47 -14.71 6.80 5.91
C ARG A 47 -14.48 5.30 6.00
N MET A 48 -13.85 4.70 4.97
CA MET A 48 -13.55 3.28 4.90
C MET A 48 -12.13 3.03 5.41
N PRO A 49 -11.93 2.37 6.57
CA PRO A 49 -10.61 2.16 7.14
C PRO A 49 -9.62 1.50 6.18
N GLN A 50 -10.11 0.61 5.31
CA GLN A 50 -9.31 -0.07 4.29
C GLN A 50 -8.69 0.88 3.25
N VAL A 51 -9.24 2.08 3.05
CA VAL A 51 -8.69 3.08 2.11
C VAL A 51 -7.46 3.77 2.70
N GLY A 52 -7.29 3.73 4.03
CA GLY A 52 -6.12 4.26 4.75
C GLY A 52 -5.88 5.76 4.61
N VAL A 53 -6.86 6.51 4.10
CA VAL A 53 -6.91 7.96 4.17
C VAL A 53 -7.49 8.32 5.52
N LEU A 54 -6.73 9.05 6.34
CA LEU A 54 -7.26 9.54 7.61
C LEU A 54 -8.44 10.48 7.33
N PRO A 55 -9.58 10.31 8.02
CA PRO A 55 -10.64 11.30 7.99
C PRO A 55 -10.13 12.62 8.59
N ASP A 56 -10.67 13.74 8.10
CA ASP A 56 -10.33 15.05 8.66
C ASP A 56 -10.69 15.09 10.15
N ALA A 57 -9.66 15.24 10.99
CA ALA A 57 -9.82 15.61 12.38
C ALA A 57 -10.23 17.08 12.41
N HIS A 58 -11.52 17.31 12.66
CA HIS A 58 -12.07 18.65 12.89
C HIS A 58 -11.89 19.05 14.35
#